data_AF-A0A7X1DPE7-F1
#
_entry.id   AF-A0A7X1DPE7-F1
#
_cell.length_a   1.000
_cell.length_b   1.000
_cell.length_c   1.000
_cell.angle_alpha   90.00
_cell.angle_beta   90.00
_cell.angle_gamma   90.00
#
_symmetry.space_group_name_H-M   'P 1'
#
loop_
_entity.id
_entity.type
_entity.pdbx_description
1 polymer ?
#
loop_
_entity_poly.entity_id
_entity_poly.type
_entity_poly.pdbx_seq_one_letter_code
_entity_poly.pdbx_strand_id
1 'polypeptide(L)'
;MDAIIAILKKKKVELAPGLTEDEIRKCEEIFDIKFPATLKNLLKEVLPISKEFINWRDYSKRNVLQIKKRLDWPWEGIVFDIEENDFWGQSWGVKPDLVKERIRVAKEKYDVAPKLVPIYSHRYMPEGSEQVLSVYQTDIIFYGTTLLEYFQIELDWKPYERMDFENIKAIPFWTEIMDANN
;
A
#
# COMPACT_ATOMS: atom_id res chain seq x y z
N MET A 1 -0.80 -18.43 -8.34
CA MET A 1 -0.70 -17.19 -9.14
C MET A 1 -1.73 -17.16 -10.28
N ASP A 2 -1.95 -18.28 -10.97
CA ASP A 2 -2.91 -18.42 -12.08
C ASP A 2 -4.28 -17.75 -11.90
N ALA A 3 -4.91 -17.90 -10.72
CA ALA A 3 -6.21 -17.29 -10.45
C ALA A 3 -6.17 -15.74 -10.54
N ILE A 4 -5.12 -15.11 -10.02
CA ILE A 4 -4.94 -13.66 -10.09
C ILE A 4 -4.78 -13.24 -11.55
N ILE A 5 -3.91 -13.91 -12.29
CA ILE A 5 -3.64 -13.61 -13.71
C ILE A 5 -4.91 -13.78 -14.54
N ALA A 6 -5.70 -14.82 -14.28
CA ALA A 6 -6.97 -15.05 -14.97
C ALA A 6 -7.99 -13.92 -14.74
N ILE A 7 -8.09 -13.42 -13.50
CA ILE A 7 -8.97 -12.30 -13.14
C ILE A 7 -8.53 -11.02 -13.86
N LEU A 8 -7.22 -10.69 -13.80
CA LEU A 8 -6.65 -9.53 -14.48
C LEU A 8 -6.92 -9.55 -15.99
N LYS A 9 -6.68 -10.70 -16.64
CA LYS A 9 -6.96 -10.89 -18.08
C LYS A 9 -8.45 -10.73 -18.41
N LYS A 10 -9.35 -11.32 -17.62
CA LYS A 10 -10.80 -11.23 -17.85
C LYS A 10 -11.31 -9.78 -17.73
N LYS A 11 -10.67 -8.97 -16.89
CA LYS A 11 -10.95 -7.53 -16.76
C LYS A 11 -10.16 -6.65 -17.74
N LYS A 12 -9.49 -7.27 -18.73
CA LYS A 12 -8.74 -6.61 -19.79
C LYS A 12 -7.62 -5.71 -19.27
N VAL A 13 -7.03 -6.06 -18.13
CA VAL A 13 -5.80 -5.43 -17.67
C VAL A 13 -4.69 -5.79 -18.64
N GLU A 14 -3.95 -4.79 -19.09
CA GLU A 14 -2.77 -4.95 -19.92
C GLU A 14 -1.62 -5.49 -19.08
N LEU A 15 -1.05 -6.61 -19.54
CA LEU A 15 0.02 -7.33 -18.85
C LEU A 15 1.26 -7.39 -19.75
N ALA A 16 2.36 -6.84 -19.28
CA ALA A 16 3.69 -7.04 -19.85
C ALA A 16 4.34 -8.32 -19.28
N PRO A 17 5.43 -8.82 -19.90
CA PRO A 17 6.24 -9.88 -19.31
C PRO A 17 6.68 -9.51 -17.89
N GLY A 18 6.70 -10.51 -17.01
CA GLY A 18 7.13 -10.33 -15.62
C GLY A 18 8.55 -9.78 -15.48
N LEU A 19 8.84 -9.22 -14.31
CA LEU A 19 10.12 -8.64 -13.94
C LEU A 19 11.18 -9.72 -13.72
N THR A 20 12.41 -9.46 -14.14
CA THR A 20 13.55 -10.30 -13.78
C THR A 20 13.97 -10.07 -12.32
N GLU A 21 14.77 -10.98 -11.76
CA GLU A 21 15.36 -10.77 -10.42
C GLU A 21 16.18 -9.48 -10.33
N ASP A 22 16.89 -9.12 -11.40
CA ASP A 22 17.66 -7.88 -11.46
C ASP A 22 16.75 -6.65 -11.48
N GLU A 23 15.65 -6.70 -12.21
CA GLU A 23 14.66 -5.62 -12.23
C GLU A 23 13.99 -5.45 -10.86
N ILE A 24 13.68 -6.56 -10.17
CA ILE A 24 13.14 -6.52 -8.81
C ILE A 24 14.15 -5.89 -7.84
N ARG A 25 15.40 -6.38 -7.82
CA ARG A 25 16.45 -5.82 -6.94
C ARG A 25 16.66 -4.34 -7.18
N LYS A 26 16.72 -3.94 -8.45
CA LYS A 26 16.86 -2.54 -8.84
C LYS A 26 15.69 -1.67 -8.38
N CYS A 27 14.45 -2.18 -8.44
CA CYS A 27 13.29 -1.46 -7.89
C CYS A 27 13.40 -1.29 -6.37
N GLU A 28 13.70 -2.39 -5.65
CA GLU A 28 13.86 -2.39 -4.20
C GLU A 28 14.95 -1.40 -3.75
N GLU A 29 16.06 -1.31 -4.48
CA GLU A 29 17.15 -0.35 -4.24
C GLU A 29 16.77 1.10 -4.55
N ILE A 30 16.16 1.38 -5.71
CA ILE A 30 15.85 2.75 -6.15
C ILE A 30 14.77 3.41 -5.29
N PHE A 31 13.78 2.62 -4.88
CA PHE A 31 12.62 3.11 -4.13
C PHE A 31 12.73 2.85 -2.63
N ASP A 32 13.80 2.19 -2.17
CA ASP A 32 14.02 1.80 -0.77
C ASP A 32 12.78 1.09 -0.20
N ILE A 33 12.38 0.00 -0.85
CA ILE A 33 11.25 -0.84 -0.44
C ILE A 33 11.63 -2.32 -0.54
N LYS A 34 10.84 -3.18 0.09
CA LYS A 34 10.85 -4.62 -0.11
C LYS A 34 9.48 -5.07 -0.61
N PHE A 35 9.44 -5.74 -1.77
CA PHE A 35 8.16 -6.25 -2.24
C PHE A 35 7.63 -7.33 -1.29
N PRO A 36 6.36 -7.25 -0.86
CA PRO A 36 5.67 -8.36 -0.22
C PRO A 36 5.73 -9.62 -1.09
N ALA A 37 5.86 -10.79 -0.48
CA ALA A 37 6.22 -12.02 -1.17
C ALA A 37 5.26 -12.35 -2.34
N THR A 38 3.95 -12.26 -2.09
CA THR A 38 2.96 -12.55 -3.13
C THR A 38 2.93 -11.49 -4.24
N LEU A 39 3.15 -10.21 -3.91
CA LEU A 39 3.27 -9.16 -4.92
C LEU A 39 4.53 -9.35 -5.78
N LYS A 40 5.67 -9.65 -5.16
CA LYS A 40 6.93 -9.99 -5.84
C LYS A 40 6.74 -11.15 -6.82
N ASN A 41 6.06 -12.21 -6.37
CA ASN A 41 5.77 -13.37 -7.20
C ASN A 41 4.86 -13.01 -8.39
N LEU A 42 3.82 -12.19 -8.17
CA LEU A 42 2.97 -11.72 -9.27
C LEU A 42 3.79 -10.95 -10.28
N LEU A 43 4.57 -9.95 -9.82
CA LEU A 43 5.36 -9.08 -10.68
C LEU A 43 6.41 -9.85 -11.48
N LYS A 44 6.96 -10.94 -10.94
CA LYS A 44 7.89 -11.83 -11.65
C LYS A 44 7.22 -12.69 -12.72
N GLU A 45 5.94 -13.03 -12.54
CA GLU A 45 5.19 -13.78 -13.55
C GLU A 45 4.62 -12.86 -14.64
N VAL A 46 3.98 -11.76 -14.24
CA VAL A 46 3.39 -10.75 -15.14
C VAL A 46 3.48 -9.36 -14.52
N LEU A 47 3.65 -8.34 -15.35
CA LEU A 47 3.65 -6.95 -14.91
C LEU A 47 2.38 -6.24 -15.39
N PRO A 48 1.42 -5.92 -14.50
CA PRO A 48 0.30 -5.06 -14.85
C PRO A 48 0.78 -3.65 -15.21
N ILE A 49 0.36 -3.15 -16.39
CA ILE A 49 0.80 -1.83 -16.91
C ILE A 49 -0.37 -0.93 -17.34
N SER A 50 -1.61 -1.32 -17.06
CA SER A 50 -2.77 -0.45 -17.29
C SER A 50 -2.75 0.80 -16.41
N LYS A 51 -3.61 1.76 -16.74
CA LYS A 51 -3.82 2.98 -15.93
C LYS A 51 -4.03 2.63 -14.45
N GLU A 52 -3.48 3.47 -13.56
CA GLU A 52 -3.46 3.32 -12.09
C GLU A 52 -2.59 2.19 -11.53
N PHE A 53 -2.13 1.23 -12.34
CA PHE A 53 -1.08 0.29 -11.93
C PHE A 53 0.31 0.96 -11.95
N ILE A 54 1.21 0.39 -11.16
CA ILE A 54 2.61 0.85 -11.11
C ILE A 54 3.44 0.09 -12.14
N ASN A 55 3.92 0.81 -13.17
CA ASN A 55 4.88 0.24 -14.11
C ASN A 55 6.29 0.28 -13.50
N TRP A 56 6.63 -0.74 -12.72
CA TRP A 56 7.92 -0.90 -12.06
C TRP A 56 9.13 -1.00 -13.02
N ARG A 57 8.90 -1.31 -14.30
CA ARG A 57 9.96 -1.38 -15.31
C ARG A 57 10.32 -0.02 -15.92
N ASP A 58 9.41 0.95 -15.88
CA ASP A 58 9.64 2.26 -16.47
C ASP A 58 10.45 3.18 -15.53
N TYR A 59 11.74 3.37 -15.83
CA TYR A 59 12.61 4.29 -15.09
C TYR A 59 12.66 5.70 -15.67
N SER A 60 11.70 6.08 -16.52
CA SER A 60 11.55 7.46 -16.96
C SER A 60 11.41 8.39 -15.75
N LYS A 61 11.99 9.59 -15.83
CA LYS A 61 11.92 10.59 -14.75
C LYS A 61 10.48 10.84 -14.29
N ARG A 62 9.54 10.82 -15.24
CA ARG A 62 8.11 10.99 -14.98
C ARG A 62 7.56 9.84 -14.14
N ASN A 63 7.79 8.59 -14.52
CA ASN A 63 7.25 7.44 -13.79
C ASN A 63 7.89 7.31 -12.40
N VAL A 64 9.22 7.47 -12.30
CA VAL A 64 9.92 7.46 -11.00
C VAL A 64 9.34 8.51 -10.04
N LEU A 65 9.06 9.73 -10.53
CA LEU A 65 8.43 10.77 -9.72
C LEU A 65 7.01 10.38 -9.27
N GLN A 66 6.23 9.73 -10.12
CA GLN A 66 4.89 9.26 -9.76
C GLN A 66 4.92 8.14 -8.71
N ILE A 67 5.86 7.20 -8.82
CA ILE A 67 6.05 6.14 -7.83
C ILE A 67 6.43 6.75 -6.47
N LYS A 68 7.38 7.69 -6.45
CA LYS A 68 7.75 8.40 -5.22
C LYS A 68 6.56 9.10 -4.58
N LYS A 69 5.77 9.83 -5.36
CA LYS A 69 4.53 10.45 -4.87
C LYS A 69 3.56 9.44 -4.26
N ARG A 70 3.41 8.24 -4.85
CA ARG A 70 2.58 7.18 -4.27
C ARG A 70 3.17 6.64 -2.96
N LEU A 71 4.49 6.48 -2.88
CA LEU A 71 5.17 6.04 -1.65
C LEU A 71 5.09 7.08 -0.52
N ASP A 72 5.10 8.37 -0.87
CA ASP A 72 5.01 9.47 0.09
C ASP A 72 3.56 9.74 0.54
N TRP A 73 2.57 9.37 -0.29
CA TRP A 73 1.14 9.63 -0.04
C TRP A 73 0.62 9.23 1.34
N PRO A 74 0.92 8.03 1.90
CA PRO A 74 0.47 7.67 3.24
C PRO A 74 0.99 8.62 4.32
N TRP A 75 2.25 9.05 4.21
CA TRP A 75 2.84 10.01 5.14
C TRP A 75 2.25 11.40 4.99
N GLU A 76 2.13 11.90 3.75
CA GLU A 76 1.50 13.19 3.47
C GLU A 76 0.07 13.24 4.00
N GLY A 77 -0.67 12.13 3.89
CA GLY A 77 -1.99 11.96 4.46
C GLY A 77 -2.06 12.07 5.97
N ILE A 78 -1.13 11.40 6.69
CA ILE A 78 -1.03 11.50 8.15
C ILE A 78 -0.69 12.93 8.59
N VAL A 79 0.25 13.59 7.91
CA VAL A 79 0.62 14.98 8.22
C VAL A 79 -0.59 15.90 8.04
N PHE A 80 -1.30 15.76 6.94
CA PHE A 80 -2.50 16.55 6.69
C PHE A 80 -3.53 16.39 7.82
N ASP A 81 -3.81 15.18 8.27
CA ASP A 81 -4.81 14.96 9.34
C ASP A 81 -4.34 15.47 10.70
N ILE A 82 -3.02 15.48 10.98
CA ILE A 82 -2.46 16.11 12.18
C ILE A 82 -2.64 17.63 12.14
N GLU A 83 -2.47 18.24 10.96
CA GLU A 83 -2.55 19.69 10.76
C GLU A 83 -3.99 20.19 10.74
N GLU A 84 -4.87 19.49 10.03
CA GLU A 84 -6.21 19.98 9.66
C GLU A 84 -7.34 19.28 10.41
N ASN A 85 -7.14 18.03 10.87
CA ASN A 85 -8.20 17.19 11.45
C ASN A 85 -7.93 16.78 12.90
N ASP A 86 -6.93 17.39 13.54
CA ASP A 86 -6.54 17.16 14.95
C ASP A 86 -6.23 15.69 15.31
N PHE A 87 -5.85 14.89 14.30
CA PHE A 87 -5.54 13.47 14.43
C PHE A 87 -4.39 13.22 15.40
N TRP A 88 -4.51 12.16 16.20
CA TRP A 88 -3.45 11.71 17.10
C TRP A 88 -3.58 10.23 17.44
N GLY A 89 -2.51 9.46 17.21
CA GLY A 89 -2.48 8.03 17.54
C GLY A 89 -2.60 7.76 19.04
N GLN A 90 -3.35 6.73 19.40
CA GLN A 90 -3.67 6.42 20.80
C GLN A 90 -2.43 6.09 21.64
N SER A 91 -1.42 5.44 21.04
CA SER A 91 -0.17 5.06 21.72
C SER A 91 0.93 6.12 21.61
N TRP A 92 0.64 7.27 20.99
CA TRP A 92 1.64 8.31 20.73
C TRP A 92 1.91 9.21 21.94
N GLY A 93 1.22 8.93 23.06
CA GLY A 93 1.36 9.66 24.31
C GLY A 93 0.53 10.94 24.32
N VAL A 94 0.91 11.89 25.19
CA VAL A 94 0.20 13.17 25.32
C VAL A 94 0.42 13.99 24.05
N LYS A 95 -0.68 14.41 23.41
CA LYS A 95 -0.66 15.25 22.22
C LYS A 95 0.01 16.60 22.52
N PRO A 96 1.14 16.95 21.86
CA PRO A 96 1.76 18.25 22.03
C PRO A 96 0.88 19.41 21.54
N ASP A 97 1.07 20.61 22.09
CA ASP A 97 0.35 21.81 21.61
C ASP A 97 0.85 22.27 20.24
N LEU A 98 2.16 22.13 19.98
CA LEU A 98 2.78 22.58 18.74
C LEU A 98 2.66 21.51 17.64
N VAL A 99 2.05 21.89 16.50
CA VAL A 99 1.90 21.02 15.32
C VAL A 99 3.23 20.43 14.85
N LYS A 100 4.30 21.22 14.84
CA LYS A 100 5.65 20.74 14.46
C LYS A 100 6.12 19.59 15.36
N GLU A 101 5.81 19.64 16.64
CA GLU A 101 6.16 18.57 17.59
C GLU A 101 5.28 17.34 17.39
N ARG A 102 3.99 17.53 17.06
CA ARG A 102 3.09 16.44 16.67
C ARG A 102 3.64 15.68 15.46
N ILE A 103 4.00 16.40 14.39
CA ILE A 103 4.57 15.81 13.17
C ILE A 103 5.89 15.08 13.47
N ARG A 104 6.74 15.64 14.34
CA ARG A 104 8.00 14.97 14.75
C ARG A 104 7.73 13.61 15.39
N VAL A 105 6.84 13.56 16.39
CA VAL A 105 6.48 12.31 17.08
C VAL A 105 5.84 11.32 16.11
N ALA A 106 4.90 11.77 15.27
CA ALA A 106 4.27 10.95 14.25
C ALA A 106 5.31 10.36 13.29
N LYS A 107 6.31 11.15 12.90
CA LYS A 107 7.39 10.72 12.00
C LYS A 107 8.26 9.63 12.62
N GLU A 108 8.62 9.76 13.89
CA GLU A 108 9.37 8.72 14.63
C GLU A 108 8.63 7.38 14.65
N LYS A 109 7.30 7.41 14.76
CA LYS A 109 6.45 6.20 14.71
C LYS A 109 6.32 5.66 13.28
N TYR A 110 6.15 6.54 12.30
CA TYR A 110 6.03 6.18 10.89
C TYR A 110 7.31 5.53 10.36
N ASP A 111 8.49 6.01 10.76
CA ASP A 111 9.78 5.55 10.23
C ASP A 111 10.12 4.10 10.65
N VAL A 112 9.47 3.58 11.70
CA VAL A 112 9.58 2.17 12.11
C VAL A 112 8.43 1.30 11.61
N ALA A 113 7.42 1.90 10.96
CA ALA A 113 6.29 1.17 10.42
C ALA A 113 6.69 0.38 9.16
N PRO A 114 6.03 -0.76 8.88
CA PRO A 114 6.20 -1.44 7.60
C PRO A 114 5.86 -0.49 6.44
N LYS A 115 6.77 -0.29 5.48
CA LYS A 115 6.51 0.60 4.35
C LYS A 115 5.35 0.09 3.50
N LEU A 116 4.56 1.01 2.94
CA LEU A 116 3.43 0.67 2.09
C LEU A 116 3.85 0.65 0.63
N VAL A 117 3.83 -0.53 0.01
CA VAL A 117 4.18 -0.73 -1.39
C VAL A 117 2.92 -0.58 -2.26
N PRO A 118 2.86 0.41 -3.18
CA PRO A 118 1.68 0.65 -4.00
C PRO A 118 1.45 -0.48 -5.00
N ILE A 119 0.19 -0.88 -5.17
CA ILE A 119 -0.23 -1.89 -6.16
C ILE A 119 -0.98 -1.21 -7.31
N TYR A 120 -2.03 -0.47 -6.94
CA TYR A 120 -3.00 0.11 -7.86
C TYR A 120 -3.74 1.24 -7.15
N SER A 121 -3.82 2.42 -7.77
CA SER A 121 -4.50 3.58 -7.18
C SER A 121 -4.04 3.82 -5.72
N HIS A 122 -4.97 3.87 -4.77
CA HIS A 122 -4.72 4.08 -3.33
C HIS A 122 -4.69 2.75 -2.55
N ARG A 123 -4.30 1.66 -3.22
CA ARG A 123 -4.15 0.31 -2.64
C ARG A 123 -2.68 -0.01 -2.44
N TYR A 124 -2.37 -0.47 -1.23
CA TYR A 124 -0.99 -0.72 -0.81
C TYR A 124 -0.89 -2.07 -0.11
N MET A 125 0.27 -2.71 -0.18
CA MET A 125 0.64 -3.79 0.72
C MET A 125 1.76 -3.34 1.64
N PRO A 126 1.61 -3.49 2.96
CA PRO A 126 2.72 -3.31 3.89
C PRO A 126 3.81 -4.35 3.65
N GLU A 127 5.06 -3.95 3.79
CA GLU A 127 6.20 -4.86 3.80
C GLU A 127 5.99 -6.01 4.78
N GLY A 128 6.28 -7.25 4.34
CA GLY A 128 6.12 -8.45 5.18
C GLY A 128 4.68 -8.88 5.45
N SER A 129 3.67 -8.21 4.86
CA SER A 129 2.26 -8.58 4.97
C SER A 129 1.70 -9.15 3.66
N GLU A 130 0.73 -10.05 3.78
CA GLU A 130 -0.07 -10.54 2.65
C GLU A 130 -1.36 -9.75 2.43
N GLN A 131 -1.65 -8.85 3.36
CA GLN A 131 -2.89 -8.07 3.40
C GLN A 131 -2.73 -6.79 2.59
N VAL A 132 -3.80 -6.39 1.92
CA VAL A 132 -3.89 -5.14 1.15
C VAL A 132 -4.66 -4.13 1.97
N LEU A 133 -4.18 -2.90 1.98
CA LEU A 133 -4.81 -1.75 2.61
C LEU A 133 -5.34 -0.79 1.55
N SER A 134 -6.52 -0.25 1.80
CA SER A 134 -6.97 1.01 1.20
C SER A 134 -6.46 2.14 2.07
N VAL A 135 -5.77 3.12 1.48
CA VAL A 135 -5.17 4.23 2.24
C VAL A 135 -5.64 5.55 1.66
N TYR A 136 -6.47 6.27 2.40
CA TYR A 136 -6.86 7.63 2.06
C TYR A 136 -6.67 8.53 3.29
N GLN A 137 -5.54 9.25 3.32
CA GLN A 137 -5.11 9.97 4.53
C GLN A 137 -5.02 8.99 5.72
N THR A 138 -5.57 9.32 6.87
CA THR A 138 -5.65 8.40 8.01
C THR A 138 -6.88 7.48 7.98
N ASP A 139 -7.83 7.68 7.04
CA ASP A 139 -8.89 6.71 6.74
C ASP A 139 -8.28 5.51 5.99
N ILE A 140 -7.86 4.53 6.79
CA ILE A 140 -7.21 3.32 6.33
C ILE A 140 -8.11 2.14 6.69
N ILE A 141 -8.29 1.22 5.74
CA ILE A 141 -9.03 -0.02 5.97
C ILE A 141 -8.31 -1.20 5.34
N PHE A 142 -8.54 -2.39 5.87
CA PHE A 142 -8.19 -3.63 5.16
C PHE A 142 -9.05 -3.74 3.91
N TYR A 143 -8.42 -4.10 2.78
CA TYR A 143 -9.05 -4.22 1.47
C TYR A 143 -8.63 -5.52 0.76
N GLY A 144 -8.45 -6.57 1.57
CA GLY A 144 -8.10 -7.92 1.16
C GLY A 144 -7.12 -8.55 2.14
N THR A 145 -7.41 -9.76 2.61
CA THR A 145 -6.51 -10.54 3.47
C THR A 145 -5.38 -11.22 2.69
N THR A 146 -5.57 -11.34 1.38
CA THR A 146 -4.58 -11.84 0.42
C THR A 146 -4.62 -11.00 -0.85
N LEU A 147 -3.55 -11.02 -1.64
CA LEU A 147 -3.53 -10.35 -2.95
C LEU A 147 -4.63 -10.87 -3.90
N LEU A 148 -4.98 -12.16 -3.82
CA LEU A 148 -6.07 -12.74 -4.61
C LEU A 148 -7.43 -12.18 -4.20
N GLU A 149 -7.73 -12.19 -2.90
CA GLU A 149 -8.99 -11.65 -2.39
C GLU A 149 -9.13 -10.17 -2.72
N TYR A 150 -8.05 -9.40 -2.56
CA TYR A 150 -7.99 -8.01 -2.99
C TYR A 150 -8.41 -7.85 -4.46
N PHE A 151 -7.80 -8.58 -5.40
CA PHE A 151 -8.16 -8.46 -6.81
C PHE A 151 -9.57 -8.97 -7.11
N GLN A 152 -10.10 -9.92 -6.33
CA GLN A 152 -11.49 -10.32 -6.44
C GLN A 152 -12.43 -9.17 -6.03
N ILE A 153 -12.08 -8.40 -5.01
CA ILE A 153 -12.86 -7.26 -4.54
C ILE A 153 -12.75 -6.08 -5.50
N GLU A 154 -11.53 -5.62 -5.77
CA GLU A 154 -11.25 -4.45 -6.62
C GLU A 154 -11.82 -4.59 -8.04
N LEU A 155 -12.02 -5.82 -8.50
CA LEU A 155 -12.53 -6.12 -9.83
C LEU A 155 -13.95 -6.71 -9.81
N ASP A 156 -14.73 -6.52 -8.75
CA ASP A 156 -16.16 -6.90 -8.66
C ASP A 156 -16.47 -8.40 -8.81
N TRP A 157 -15.52 -9.29 -8.52
CA TRP A 157 -15.79 -10.73 -8.45
C TRP A 157 -16.32 -11.16 -7.09
N LYS A 158 -15.99 -10.38 -6.06
CA LYS A 158 -16.38 -10.60 -4.68
C LYS A 158 -16.79 -9.25 -4.09
N PRO A 159 -17.98 -9.11 -3.47
CA PRO A 159 -18.32 -7.88 -2.77
C PRO A 159 -17.43 -7.72 -1.53
N TYR A 160 -17.08 -6.48 -1.19
CA TYR A 160 -16.20 -6.15 -0.05
C TYR A 160 -16.75 -6.70 1.27
N GLU A 161 -18.07 -6.69 1.46
CA GLU A 161 -18.75 -7.16 2.67
C GLU A 161 -18.57 -8.67 2.93
N ARG A 162 -18.10 -9.42 1.92
CA ARG A 162 -17.76 -10.84 2.06
C ARG A 162 -16.28 -11.09 2.30
N MET A 163 -15.46 -10.04 2.44
CA MET A 163 -14.05 -10.16 2.78
C MET A 163 -13.88 -11.02 4.05
N ASP A 164 -12.79 -11.76 4.11
CA ASP A 164 -12.49 -12.67 5.22
C ASP A 164 -11.98 -11.91 6.45
N PHE A 165 -12.85 -11.12 7.09
CA PHE A 165 -12.48 -10.27 8.23
C PHE A 165 -11.91 -11.08 9.42
N GLU A 166 -12.27 -12.36 9.55
CA GLU A 166 -11.79 -13.24 10.63
C GLU A 166 -10.29 -13.55 10.52
N ASN A 167 -9.72 -13.49 9.30
CA ASN A 167 -8.31 -13.76 9.04
C ASN A 167 -7.43 -12.50 9.02
N ILE A 168 -7.99 -11.35 9.39
CA ILE A 168 -7.21 -10.12 9.54
C ILE A 168 -6.22 -10.26 10.69
N LYS A 169 -4.97 -9.89 10.40
CA LYS A 169 -3.89 -9.77 11.37
C LYS A 169 -3.55 -8.29 11.52
N ALA A 170 -3.47 -7.83 12.76
CA ALA A 170 -3.03 -6.47 13.05
C ALA A 170 -1.64 -6.23 12.45
N ILE A 171 -1.47 -5.07 11.82
CA ILE A 171 -0.18 -4.60 11.33
C ILE A 171 0.20 -3.44 12.25
N PRO A 172 1.25 -3.58 13.08
CA PRO A 172 1.67 -2.52 13.98
C PRO A 172 1.82 -1.19 13.25
N PHE A 173 1.54 -0.09 13.96
CA PHE A 173 1.35 1.26 13.42
C PHE A 173 0.10 1.41 12.54
N TRP A 174 -0.05 0.66 11.46
CA TRP A 174 -1.18 0.87 10.53
C TRP A 174 -2.53 0.57 11.15
N THR A 175 -2.66 -0.53 11.91
CA THR A 175 -3.90 -0.82 12.64
C THR A 175 -4.20 0.21 13.72
N GLU A 176 -3.17 0.79 14.36
CA GLU A 176 -3.37 1.89 15.32
C GLU A 176 -3.94 3.15 14.64
N ILE A 177 -3.48 3.49 13.43
CA ILE A 177 -4.05 4.61 12.66
C ILE A 177 -5.53 4.37 12.36
N MET A 178 -5.89 3.13 11.99
CA MET A 178 -7.29 2.74 11.74
C MET A 178 -8.14 2.91 13.00
N ASP A 179 -7.64 2.43 14.14
CA ASP A 179 -8.35 2.48 15.43
C ASP A 179 -8.49 3.91 15.98
N ALA A 180 -7.58 4.82 15.60
CA ALA A 180 -7.64 6.23 15.99
C ALA A 180 -8.67 7.06 15.20
N ASN A 181 -9.20 6.52 14.09
CA ASN A 181 -10.21 7.18 13.25
C ASN A 181 -11.63 6.62 13.39
N ASN A 182 -11.81 5.58 14.20
CA ASN A 182 -13.12 5.03 14.56
C ASN A 182 -13.64 5.66 15.86
#